data_AF-A0A9R1K7H4-F1
#
_entry.id   AF-A0A9R1K7H4-F1
#
_cell.length_a   1.000
_cell.length_b   1.000
_cell.length_c   1.000
_cell.angle_alpha   90.00
_cell.angle_beta   90.00
_cell.angle_gamma   90.00
#
_symmetry.space_group_name_H-M   'P 1'
#
loop_
_entity.id
_entity.type
_entity.pdbx_description
1 polymer ?
#
loop_
_entity_poly.entity_id
_entity_poly.type
_entity_poly.pdbx_seq_one_letter_code
_entity_poly.pdbx_strand_id
1 'polypeptide(L)'
;MALLPLRRLIFLLCFFSALPRRCRFLAAEAAPTLVASLPGFDGPLPFRLETGYVTVDEQNGAELFYYFIESEGDPRSDPVIVWITGGDRCSVLSALLFEIGPLKLVGEPYNGTIPRLRYHPYAWTKVASILFVDSPVGAGFSFSRDPRGYDVGEISSSLQLKKFLTKWFTEHPDCLSNPFYVGGDSSGGKIVPFLAQKISEDIEAGVRPLINLKGYLVGNPATGEYNIDYGSRVPYLHGMGIISDQLYELIMEHCQGEDYSNPKNALCAQVLDRSNQLWNEISHPHILYKKCVYASSGPNDGSTERKILKEEVGVLKHPPPRPSMGCQGSKDEWVRCHERDLPYSLDIKSTIKYHHNMTLKGYRALVYSGDHDSVIPFLGTQSWVRSLNFPIVDEWRAWHLDGQSAGFTITYRNNLTFATVKNGGHTAPEFEPERCLAMFARWVSHESL
;
A
#
# COMPACT_ATOMS: atom_id res chain seq x y z
N MET A 1 17.07 -32.57 11.51
CA MET A 1 16.74 -33.82 10.79
C MET A 1 15.63 -33.49 9.80
N ALA A 2 15.86 -33.84 8.53
CA ALA A 2 14.99 -33.68 7.36
C ALA A 2 14.54 -32.24 7.02
N LEU A 3 15.43 -31.56 6.29
CA LEU A 3 15.20 -30.35 5.52
C LEU A 3 14.51 -30.70 4.19
N LEU A 4 13.32 -30.14 3.92
CA LEU A 4 12.84 -29.91 2.56
C LEU A 4 12.13 -28.53 2.52
N PRO A 5 12.70 -27.53 1.80
CA PRO A 5 12.25 -26.14 1.86
C PRO A 5 11.09 -25.82 0.90
N LEU A 6 10.39 -24.71 1.19
CA LEU A 6 9.42 -23.99 0.34
C LEU A 6 10.01 -23.51 -1.01
N ARG A 7 11.21 -23.97 -1.41
CA ARG A 7 11.72 -23.86 -2.78
C ARG A 7 10.73 -24.42 -3.81
N ARG A 8 9.89 -25.39 -3.44
CA ARG A 8 8.93 -26.00 -4.38
C ARG A 8 7.73 -25.10 -4.72
N LEU A 9 7.37 -24.09 -3.91
CA LEU A 9 6.36 -23.11 -4.33
C LEU A 9 6.90 -22.20 -5.43
N ILE A 10 8.14 -21.76 -5.23
CA ILE A 10 8.83 -20.74 -6.01
C ILE A 10 9.39 -21.33 -7.32
N PHE A 11 9.84 -22.59 -7.32
CA PHE A 11 10.30 -23.27 -8.55
C PHE A 11 9.15 -23.78 -9.44
N LEU A 12 7.96 -24.05 -8.90
CA LEU A 12 6.83 -24.58 -9.67
C LEU A 12 6.05 -23.52 -10.47
N LEU A 13 6.26 -22.22 -10.19
CA LEU A 13 5.69 -21.13 -10.97
C LEU A 13 6.46 -20.86 -12.28
N CYS A 14 7.69 -21.37 -12.45
CA CYS A 14 8.58 -20.94 -13.55
C CYS A 14 8.94 -22.01 -14.61
N PHE A 15 8.52 -23.28 -14.51
CA PHE A 15 8.95 -24.30 -15.50
C PHE A 15 7.91 -25.41 -15.79
N PHE A 16 7.07 -25.18 -16.81
CA PHE A 16 6.50 -26.17 -17.74
C PHE A 16 6.21 -25.37 -19.03
N SER A 17 6.68 -25.63 -20.25
CA SER A 17 7.29 -26.79 -20.92
C SER A 17 7.93 -26.32 -22.25
N ALA A 18 9.17 -26.72 -22.59
CA ALA A 18 9.63 -26.89 -23.99
C ALA A 18 11.00 -27.60 -24.07
N LEU A 19 11.11 -28.58 -24.97
CA LEU A 19 12.32 -29.35 -25.31
C LEU A 19 13.41 -28.49 -26.00
N PRO A 20 14.68 -28.90 -25.98
CA PRO A 20 15.80 -28.03 -26.35
C PRO A 20 15.96 -27.97 -27.87
N ARG A 21 15.86 -26.76 -28.44
CA ARG A 21 16.56 -26.42 -29.70
C ARG A 21 17.56 -25.31 -29.42
N ARG A 22 18.83 -25.66 -29.58
CA ARG A 22 19.96 -24.72 -29.55
C ARG A 22 19.79 -23.72 -30.70
N CYS A 23 19.59 -22.45 -30.36
CA CYS A 23 20.00 -21.30 -31.17
C CYS A 23 20.33 -20.15 -30.23
N ARG A 24 21.49 -19.52 -30.43
CA ARG A 24 21.90 -18.30 -29.74
C ARG A 24 20.93 -17.18 -30.13
N PHE A 25 20.23 -16.60 -29.16
CA PHE A 25 19.48 -15.37 -29.33
C PHE A 25 20.00 -14.32 -28.35
N LEU A 26 20.03 -13.07 -28.82
CA LEU A 26 19.98 -11.88 -27.98
C LEU A 26 18.94 -12.13 -26.87
N ALA A 27 19.23 -11.73 -25.63
CA ALA A 27 18.34 -11.97 -24.50
C ALA A 27 16.94 -11.43 -24.81
N ALA A 28 16.03 -12.32 -25.21
CA ALA A 28 14.63 -12.02 -25.33
C ALA A 28 14.09 -11.87 -23.91
N GLU A 29 13.34 -10.79 -23.67
CA GLU A 29 12.57 -10.60 -22.45
C GLU A 29 11.71 -11.85 -22.23
N ALA A 30 11.67 -12.37 -20.99
CA ALA A 30 10.96 -13.61 -20.72
C ALA A 30 9.47 -13.40 -21.02
N ALA A 31 8.89 -14.22 -21.89
CA ALA A 31 7.49 -14.09 -22.27
C ALA A 31 6.58 -14.16 -21.02
N PRO A 32 5.49 -13.37 -20.98
CA PRO A 32 4.51 -13.44 -19.90
C PRO A 32 4.01 -14.87 -19.70
N THR A 33 3.86 -15.28 -18.44
CA THR A 33 3.45 -16.63 -18.07
C THR A 33 2.02 -16.60 -17.55
N LEU A 34 1.13 -17.30 -18.23
CA LEU A 34 -0.25 -17.52 -17.78
C LEU A 34 -0.27 -18.60 -16.68
N VAL A 35 -0.81 -18.25 -15.52
CA VAL A 35 -0.89 -19.12 -14.35
C VAL A 35 -2.28 -19.75 -14.28
N ALA A 36 -2.38 -21.06 -14.52
CA ALA A 36 -3.66 -21.79 -14.46
C ALA A 36 -4.02 -22.27 -13.05
N SER A 37 -3.03 -22.45 -12.18
CA SER A 37 -3.20 -22.96 -10.82
C SER A 37 -2.10 -22.43 -9.91
N LEU A 38 -2.46 -22.08 -8.68
CA LEU A 38 -1.50 -21.72 -7.65
C LEU A 38 -1.39 -22.84 -6.62
N PRO A 39 -0.17 -23.20 -6.19
CA PRO A 39 -0.03 -24.05 -5.03
C PRO A 39 -0.75 -23.47 -3.80
N GLY A 40 -1.41 -24.33 -3.04
CA GLY A 40 -2.23 -23.91 -1.89
C GLY A 40 -3.65 -23.48 -2.27
N PHE A 41 -3.95 -23.23 -3.55
CA PHE A 41 -5.30 -23.00 -4.04
C PHE A 41 -5.92 -24.31 -4.54
N ASP A 42 -7.14 -24.61 -4.09
CA ASP A 42 -7.84 -25.84 -4.46
C ASP A 42 -8.45 -25.70 -5.88
N GLY A 43 -7.85 -26.37 -6.87
CA GLY A 43 -8.35 -26.40 -8.26
C GLY A 43 -7.76 -25.33 -9.18
N PRO A 44 -8.33 -25.15 -10.40
CA PRO A 44 -7.93 -24.07 -11.31
C PRO A 44 -8.33 -22.70 -10.74
N LEU A 45 -7.57 -21.66 -11.09
CA LEU A 45 -7.93 -20.29 -10.71
C LEU A 45 -9.24 -19.87 -11.40
N PRO A 46 -10.19 -19.25 -10.67
CA PRO A 46 -11.44 -18.76 -11.24
C PRO A 46 -11.30 -17.42 -11.98
N PHE A 47 -10.08 -16.90 -12.09
CA PHE A 47 -9.72 -15.66 -12.77
C PHE A 47 -8.44 -15.87 -13.59
N ARG A 48 -8.23 -15.00 -14.59
CA ARG A 48 -7.05 -15.05 -15.43
C ARG A 48 -5.90 -14.28 -14.77
N LEU A 49 -4.83 -15.00 -14.43
CA LEU A 49 -3.62 -14.46 -13.82
C LEU A 49 -2.43 -14.64 -14.76
N GLU A 50 -1.76 -13.55 -15.07
CA GLU A 50 -0.50 -13.51 -15.78
C GLU A 50 0.60 -12.98 -14.86
N THR A 51 1.81 -13.51 -14.99
CA THR A 51 2.99 -13.01 -14.28
C THR A 51 4.16 -12.83 -15.23
N GLY A 52 5.03 -11.87 -14.97
CA GLY A 52 6.19 -11.64 -15.79
C GLY A 52 7.20 -10.68 -15.19
N TYR A 53 8.27 -10.45 -15.94
CA TYR A 53 9.32 -9.50 -15.62
C TYR A 53 9.40 -8.47 -16.75
N VAL A 54 9.61 -7.21 -16.39
CA VAL A 54 9.92 -6.14 -17.36
C VAL A 54 11.22 -5.48 -16.95
N THR A 55 12.17 -5.42 -17.88
CA THR A 55 13.46 -4.77 -17.67
C THR A 55 13.27 -3.25 -17.62
N VAL A 56 13.63 -2.62 -16.51
CA VAL A 56 13.52 -1.16 -16.30
C VAL A 56 14.88 -0.46 -16.30
N ASP A 57 15.96 -1.19 -16.13
CA ASP A 57 17.34 -0.69 -16.22
C ASP A 57 18.22 -1.72 -16.93
N GLU A 58 18.51 -1.49 -18.21
CA GLU A 58 19.34 -2.39 -19.01
C GLU A 58 20.81 -2.35 -18.57
N GLN A 59 21.28 -1.24 -17.98
CA GLN A 59 22.67 -1.07 -17.58
C GLN A 59 23.00 -1.95 -16.38
N ASN A 60 22.12 -1.96 -15.37
CA ASN A 60 22.29 -2.78 -14.17
C ASN A 60 21.57 -4.13 -14.25
N GLY A 61 20.77 -4.35 -15.30
CA GLY A 61 19.94 -5.54 -15.46
C GLY A 61 18.86 -5.61 -14.39
N ALA A 62 18.19 -4.48 -14.12
CA ALA A 62 17.09 -4.43 -13.17
C ALA A 62 15.74 -4.72 -13.84
N GLU A 63 14.99 -5.65 -13.24
CA GLU A 63 13.72 -6.16 -13.74
C GLU A 63 12.66 -6.04 -12.63
N LEU A 64 11.51 -5.46 -12.97
CA LEU A 64 10.35 -5.43 -12.07
C LEU A 64 9.44 -6.62 -12.36
N PHE A 65 9.05 -7.33 -11.32
CA PHE A 65 8.08 -8.43 -11.37
C PHE A 65 6.65 -7.90 -11.23
N TYR A 66 5.70 -8.55 -11.90
CA TYR A 66 4.29 -8.22 -11.78
C TYR A 66 3.37 -9.44 -11.74
N TYR A 67 2.19 -9.21 -11.17
CA TYR A 67 0.98 -10.02 -11.33
C TYR A 67 -0.06 -9.18 -12.06
N PHE A 68 -0.56 -9.63 -13.20
CA PHE A 68 -1.67 -9.03 -13.90
C PHE A 68 -2.89 -9.94 -13.78
N ILE A 69 -3.97 -9.43 -13.18
CA ILE A 69 -5.23 -10.15 -13.05
C ILE A 69 -6.29 -9.39 -13.83
N GLU A 70 -6.90 -10.06 -14.81
CA GLU A 70 -7.98 -9.47 -15.60
C GLU A 70 -9.24 -9.26 -14.75
N SER A 71 -10.03 -8.25 -15.12
CA SER A 71 -11.35 -8.03 -14.56
C SER A 71 -12.21 -9.29 -14.67
N GLU A 72 -12.91 -9.62 -13.61
CA GLU A 72 -13.95 -10.65 -13.57
C GLU A 72 -15.28 -10.16 -14.19
N GLY A 73 -15.37 -8.86 -14.53
CA GLY A 73 -16.44 -8.24 -15.31
C GLY A 73 -16.22 -8.39 -16.82
N ASP A 74 -16.09 -7.28 -17.54
CA ASP A 74 -15.67 -7.27 -18.95
C ASP A 74 -14.24 -6.68 -19.08
N PRO A 75 -13.19 -7.52 -19.10
CA PRO A 75 -11.80 -7.05 -19.13
C PRO A 75 -11.45 -6.24 -20.38
N ARG A 76 -12.30 -6.23 -21.43
CA ARG A 76 -12.09 -5.41 -22.64
C ARG A 76 -12.54 -3.96 -22.49
N SER A 77 -13.39 -3.66 -21.51
CA SER A 77 -13.88 -2.30 -21.24
C SER A 77 -13.61 -1.82 -19.83
N ASP A 78 -13.48 -2.74 -18.89
CA ASP A 78 -13.25 -2.43 -17.49
C ASP A 78 -11.88 -1.76 -17.31
N PRO A 79 -11.74 -0.85 -16.33
CA PRO A 79 -10.50 -0.13 -16.11
C PRO A 79 -9.29 -1.05 -15.86
N VAL A 80 -8.10 -0.58 -16.26
CA VAL A 80 -6.82 -1.16 -15.85
C VAL A 80 -6.22 -0.29 -14.76
N ILE A 81 -5.77 -0.90 -13.67
CA ILE A 81 -5.15 -0.20 -12.54
C ILE A 81 -3.76 -0.76 -12.29
N VAL A 82 -2.75 0.10 -12.22
CA VAL A 82 -1.48 -0.29 -11.58
C VAL A 82 -1.59 -0.04 -10.08
N TRP A 83 -1.28 -1.04 -9.25
CA TRP A 83 -1.31 -0.91 -7.79
C TRP A 83 0.09 -0.89 -7.20
N ILE A 84 0.37 0.13 -6.39
CA ILE A 84 1.64 0.34 -5.69
C ILE A 84 1.40 0.33 -4.19
N THR A 85 1.81 -0.75 -3.53
CA THR A 85 1.79 -0.85 -2.06
C THR A 85 2.83 0.09 -1.46
N GLY A 86 2.51 0.75 -0.35
CA GLY A 86 3.45 1.59 0.38
C GLY A 86 4.47 0.83 1.23
N GLY A 87 5.27 1.58 1.99
CA GLY A 87 6.42 1.05 2.75
C GLY A 87 7.69 0.91 1.92
N ASP A 88 8.84 0.82 2.59
CA ASP A 88 10.13 0.64 1.92
C ASP A 88 10.20 -0.78 1.35
N ARG A 89 10.23 -0.89 0.01
CA ARG A 89 10.38 -2.17 -0.72
C ARG A 89 9.41 -3.26 -0.23
N CYS A 90 8.19 -2.86 0.11
CA CYS A 90 7.14 -3.82 0.41
C CYS A 90 6.69 -4.51 -0.87
N SER A 91 6.57 -5.83 -0.82
CA SER A 91 6.05 -6.59 -1.94
C SER A 91 4.55 -6.35 -2.12
N VAL A 92 4.17 -6.11 -3.37
CA VAL A 92 2.77 -5.93 -3.80
C VAL A 92 1.94 -7.19 -3.61
N LEU A 93 2.60 -8.34 -3.42
CA LEU A 93 1.93 -9.59 -3.06
C LEU A 93 1.10 -9.44 -1.78
N SER A 94 1.47 -8.51 -0.89
CA SER A 94 0.65 -8.19 0.27
C SER A 94 -0.71 -7.60 -0.11
N ALA A 95 -0.77 -6.66 -1.05
CA ALA A 95 -2.04 -6.14 -1.57
C ALA A 95 -2.87 -7.22 -2.28
N LEU A 96 -2.21 -8.14 -2.99
CA LEU A 96 -2.87 -9.25 -3.67
C LEU A 96 -3.50 -10.27 -2.70
N LEU A 97 -2.87 -10.53 -1.54
CA LEU A 97 -3.30 -11.57 -0.58
C LEU A 97 -4.13 -11.05 0.60
N PHE A 98 -3.96 -9.79 0.99
CA PHE A 98 -4.57 -9.23 2.19
C PHE A 98 -5.56 -8.11 1.89
N GLU A 99 -5.40 -7.40 0.77
CA GLU A 99 -6.11 -6.14 0.53
C GLU A 99 -7.13 -6.28 -0.61
N ILE A 100 -6.72 -5.96 -1.85
CA ILE A 100 -7.63 -5.76 -2.98
C ILE A 100 -7.67 -6.93 -3.97
N GLY A 101 -6.79 -7.92 -3.82
CA GLY A 101 -6.72 -9.07 -4.74
C GLY A 101 -7.77 -10.16 -4.48
N PRO A 102 -7.93 -11.10 -5.45
CA PRO A 102 -8.91 -12.20 -5.40
C PRO A 102 -8.43 -13.41 -4.61
N LEU A 103 -7.31 -13.30 -3.90
CA LEU A 103 -6.75 -14.39 -3.11
C LEU A 103 -6.65 -13.98 -1.65
N LYS A 104 -6.87 -14.95 -0.77
CA LYS A 104 -6.73 -14.77 0.67
C LYS A 104 -6.06 -15.97 1.28
N LEU A 105 -5.11 -15.72 2.19
CA LEU A 105 -4.54 -16.77 3.03
C LEU A 105 -5.61 -17.30 3.99
N VAL A 106 -5.65 -18.63 4.12
CA VAL A 106 -6.50 -19.27 5.12
C VAL A 106 -5.76 -19.21 6.47
N GLY A 107 -6.37 -18.53 7.45
CA GLY A 107 -5.80 -18.38 8.78
C GLY A 107 -5.83 -19.68 9.57
N GLU A 108 -4.75 -20.46 9.48
CA GLU A 108 -4.56 -21.74 10.15
C GLU A 108 -3.17 -21.78 10.83
N PRO A 109 -2.98 -22.56 11.91
CA PRO A 109 -1.66 -22.76 12.49
C PRO A 109 -0.67 -23.31 11.45
N TYR A 110 0.48 -22.65 11.29
CA TYR A 110 1.49 -23.08 10.34
C TYR A 110 2.04 -24.46 10.71
N ASN A 111 1.82 -25.43 9.84
CA ASN A 111 2.19 -26.84 10.02
C ASN A 111 3.48 -27.21 9.24
N GLY A 112 4.17 -26.23 8.64
CA GLY A 112 5.35 -26.46 7.81
C GLY A 112 5.05 -26.76 6.34
N THR A 113 3.78 -26.75 5.92
CA THR A 113 3.38 -26.90 4.51
C THR A 113 3.06 -25.56 3.87
N ILE A 114 2.88 -25.60 2.55
CA ILE A 114 2.42 -24.45 1.76
C ILE A 114 1.12 -23.89 2.38
N PRO A 115 1.03 -22.58 2.67
CA PRO A 115 -0.18 -21.97 3.16
C PRO A 115 -1.34 -22.18 2.17
N ARG A 116 -2.52 -22.51 2.71
CA ARG A 116 -3.72 -22.62 1.89
C ARG A 116 -4.21 -21.25 1.46
N LEU A 117 -4.68 -21.19 0.23
CA LEU A 117 -5.28 -20.03 -0.42
C LEU A 117 -6.75 -20.32 -0.69
N ARG A 118 -7.57 -19.29 -0.58
CA ARG A 118 -8.97 -19.31 -1.00
C ARG A 118 -9.29 -18.06 -1.81
N TYR A 119 -10.36 -18.15 -2.58
CA TYR A 119 -10.90 -17.02 -3.32
C TYR A 119 -11.44 -15.94 -2.38
N HIS A 120 -11.19 -14.67 -2.71
CA HIS A 120 -11.68 -13.51 -1.98
C HIS A 120 -12.79 -12.80 -2.77
N PRO A 121 -14.05 -12.81 -2.29
CA PRO A 121 -15.19 -12.31 -3.08
C PRO A 121 -15.25 -10.78 -3.19
N TYR A 122 -14.51 -10.05 -2.36
CA TYR A 122 -14.50 -8.59 -2.30
C TYR A 122 -13.27 -7.97 -2.96
N ALA A 123 -12.67 -8.69 -3.91
CA ALA A 123 -11.54 -8.20 -4.67
C ALA A 123 -11.95 -7.06 -5.62
N TRP A 124 -11.04 -6.12 -5.82
CA TRP A 124 -11.25 -5.05 -6.80
C TRP A 124 -11.22 -5.56 -8.24
N THR A 125 -10.68 -6.76 -8.45
CA THR A 125 -10.76 -7.48 -9.73
C THR A 125 -12.20 -7.77 -10.17
N LYS A 126 -13.20 -7.58 -9.30
CA LYS A 126 -14.61 -7.64 -9.67
C LYS A 126 -15.03 -6.60 -10.71
N VAL A 127 -14.34 -5.47 -10.79
CA VAL A 127 -14.73 -4.34 -11.65
C VAL A 127 -13.54 -3.67 -12.36
N ALA A 128 -12.35 -4.27 -12.30
CA ALA A 128 -11.14 -3.75 -12.92
C ALA A 128 -10.10 -4.85 -13.17
N SER A 129 -9.31 -4.71 -14.23
CA SER A 129 -8.06 -5.46 -14.36
C SER A 129 -6.97 -4.78 -13.53
N ILE A 130 -6.18 -5.53 -12.77
CA ILE A 130 -5.19 -4.97 -11.84
C ILE A 130 -3.80 -5.52 -12.13
N LEU A 131 -2.86 -4.60 -12.30
CA LEU A 131 -1.43 -4.82 -12.47
C LEU A 131 -0.73 -4.52 -11.13
N PHE A 132 -0.47 -5.57 -10.36
CA PHE A 132 0.27 -5.52 -9.11
C PHE A 132 1.77 -5.58 -9.43
N VAL A 133 2.52 -4.51 -9.16
CA VAL A 133 3.95 -4.45 -9.50
C VAL A 133 4.80 -4.40 -8.23
N ASP A 134 5.73 -5.33 -8.10
CA ASP A 134 6.76 -5.29 -7.05
C ASP A 134 7.72 -4.13 -7.37
N SER A 135 7.54 -3.00 -6.70
CA SER A 135 8.35 -1.80 -6.90
C SER A 135 8.70 -1.16 -5.56
N PRO A 136 9.93 -0.64 -5.39
CA PRO A 136 11.03 -0.54 -6.36
C PRO A 136 11.77 -1.87 -6.62
N VAL A 137 12.80 -1.85 -7.49
CA VAL A 137 13.75 -2.97 -7.66
C VAL A 137 14.22 -3.47 -6.30
N GLY A 138 14.09 -4.75 -5.98
CA GLY A 138 14.39 -5.34 -4.68
C GLY A 138 13.18 -5.54 -3.76
N ALA A 139 12.01 -4.99 -4.12
CA ALA A 139 10.74 -5.39 -3.49
C ALA A 139 10.32 -6.76 -4.02
N GLY A 140 9.88 -7.66 -3.13
CA GLY A 140 9.32 -8.97 -3.50
C GLY A 140 10.21 -9.76 -4.47
N PHE A 141 9.72 -9.99 -5.68
CA PHE A 141 10.42 -10.76 -6.71
C PHE A 141 11.19 -9.89 -7.72
N SER A 142 11.13 -8.56 -7.60
CA SER A 142 11.90 -7.63 -8.43
C SER A 142 13.36 -7.60 -8.02
N PHE A 143 14.28 -7.58 -8.98
CA PHE A 143 15.71 -7.70 -8.69
C PHE A 143 16.57 -6.91 -9.67
N SER A 144 17.84 -6.74 -9.30
CA SER A 144 18.91 -6.29 -10.20
C SER A 144 20.06 -7.27 -10.21
N ARG A 145 20.67 -7.48 -11.39
CA ARG A 145 21.86 -8.33 -11.57
C ARG A 145 23.13 -7.65 -11.08
N ASP A 146 23.17 -6.33 -11.15
CA ASP A 146 24.23 -5.50 -10.58
C ASP A 146 23.76 -4.88 -9.25
N PRO A 147 24.56 -4.96 -8.16
CA PRO A 147 24.25 -4.32 -6.89
C PRO A 147 23.93 -2.82 -6.99
N ARG A 148 24.49 -2.11 -7.98
CA ARG A 148 24.21 -0.68 -8.21
C ARG A 148 22.77 -0.41 -8.62
N GLY A 149 22.09 -1.38 -9.24
CA GLY A 149 20.68 -1.24 -9.62
C GLY A 149 19.71 -1.27 -8.43
N TYR A 150 20.19 -1.56 -7.22
CA TYR A 150 19.41 -1.43 -5.99
C TYR A 150 19.49 -0.01 -5.40
N ASP A 151 20.37 0.88 -5.88
CA ASP A 151 20.42 2.27 -5.45
C ASP A 151 19.32 3.09 -6.14
N VAL A 152 18.17 3.19 -5.45
CA VAL A 152 16.94 3.80 -5.97
C VAL A 152 16.33 4.74 -4.92
N GLY A 153 15.37 5.55 -5.34
CA GLY A 153 14.62 6.46 -4.48
C GLY A 153 13.21 6.68 -5.04
N GLU A 154 12.44 7.54 -4.41
CA GLU A 154 11.04 7.81 -4.79
C GLU A 154 10.94 8.30 -6.25
N ILE A 155 11.86 9.18 -6.69
CA ILE A 155 11.90 9.66 -8.08
C ILE A 155 12.34 8.54 -9.04
N SER A 156 13.49 7.90 -8.80
CA SER A 156 14.04 6.92 -9.76
C SER A 156 13.16 5.68 -9.89
N SER A 157 12.57 5.21 -8.78
CA SER A 157 11.58 4.11 -8.80
C SER A 157 10.31 4.48 -9.57
N SER A 158 9.82 5.71 -9.44
CA SER A 158 8.70 6.20 -10.25
C SER A 158 9.02 6.25 -11.74
N LEU A 159 10.25 6.62 -12.11
CA LEU A 159 10.69 6.61 -13.51
C LEU A 159 10.87 5.18 -14.05
N GLN A 160 11.32 4.24 -13.22
CA GLN A 160 11.34 2.81 -13.55
C GLN A 160 9.91 2.28 -13.76
N LEU A 161 8.95 2.62 -12.89
CA LEU A 161 7.53 2.29 -13.06
C LEU A 161 6.94 2.89 -14.34
N LYS A 162 7.30 4.13 -14.68
CA LYS A 162 6.87 4.75 -15.94
C LYS A 162 7.35 3.93 -17.15
N LYS A 163 8.63 3.57 -17.17
CA LYS A 163 9.22 2.74 -18.22
C LYS A 163 8.62 1.34 -18.27
N PHE A 164 8.37 0.74 -17.10
CA PHE A 164 7.65 -0.52 -16.96
C PHE A 164 6.29 -0.44 -17.66
N LEU A 165 5.48 0.58 -17.36
CA LEU A 165 4.16 0.76 -17.98
C LEU A 165 4.26 0.96 -19.49
N THR A 166 5.20 1.77 -19.97
CA THR A 166 5.45 1.94 -21.41
C THR A 166 5.70 0.62 -22.11
N LYS A 167 6.59 -0.23 -21.57
CA LYS A 167 6.91 -1.55 -22.13
C LYS A 167 5.72 -2.50 -22.02
N TRP A 168 5.10 -2.59 -20.84
CA TRP A 168 3.96 -3.48 -20.59
C TRP A 168 2.79 -3.18 -21.54
N PHE A 169 2.41 -1.90 -21.72
CA PHE A 169 1.35 -1.51 -22.66
C PHE A 169 1.74 -1.70 -24.14
N THR A 170 3.04 -1.74 -24.47
CA THR A 170 3.50 -2.08 -25.82
C THR A 170 3.25 -3.56 -26.12
N GLU A 171 3.40 -4.43 -25.11
CA GLU A 171 3.14 -5.86 -25.21
C GLU A 171 1.65 -6.22 -25.01
N HIS A 172 0.88 -5.32 -24.39
CA HIS A 172 -0.56 -5.47 -24.13
C HIS A 172 -1.39 -4.38 -24.84
N PRO A 173 -1.34 -4.28 -26.18
CA PRO A 173 -2.01 -3.21 -26.91
C PRO A 173 -3.53 -3.21 -26.75
N ASP A 174 -4.14 -4.37 -26.47
CA ASP A 174 -5.59 -4.47 -26.21
C ASP A 174 -6.02 -3.67 -24.97
N CYS A 175 -5.13 -3.54 -23.98
CA CYS A 175 -5.36 -2.77 -22.76
C CYS A 175 -5.27 -1.25 -22.96
N LEU A 176 -4.78 -0.76 -24.12
CA LEU A 176 -4.63 0.67 -24.37
C LEU A 176 -5.96 1.42 -24.47
N SER A 177 -7.03 0.71 -24.83
CA SER A 177 -8.36 1.29 -24.94
C SER A 177 -9.05 1.45 -23.58
N ASN A 178 -8.69 0.62 -22.60
CA ASN A 178 -9.27 0.63 -21.27
C ASN A 178 -8.96 1.93 -20.52
N PRO A 179 -9.89 2.46 -19.70
CA PRO A 179 -9.58 3.51 -18.74
C PRO A 179 -8.42 3.10 -17.83
N PHE A 180 -7.37 3.92 -17.75
CA PHE A 180 -6.21 3.61 -16.90
C PHE A 180 -6.17 4.48 -15.64
N TYR A 181 -5.89 3.86 -14.49
CA TYR A 181 -5.68 4.53 -13.21
C TYR A 181 -4.40 4.08 -12.53
N VAL A 182 -3.81 4.99 -11.74
CA VAL A 182 -2.69 4.68 -10.85
C VAL A 182 -3.22 4.61 -9.42
N GLY A 183 -3.03 3.49 -8.75
CA GLY A 183 -3.53 3.23 -7.41
C GLY A 183 -2.40 2.89 -6.42
N GLY A 184 -2.65 3.14 -5.14
CA GLY A 184 -1.75 2.71 -4.08
C GLY A 184 -2.20 3.16 -2.69
N ASP A 185 -1.39 2.85 -1.69
CA ASP A 185 -1.67 3.15 -0.28
C ASP A 185 -0.42 3.61 0.46
N SER A 186 -0.59 4.20 1.64
CA SER A 186 0.52 4.53 2.55
C SER A 186 1.60 5.38 1.86
N SER A 187 2.89 4.98 1.90
CA SER A 187 3.98 5.64 1.16
C SER A 187 3.77 5.67 -0.36
N GLY A 188 2.89 4.83 -0.91
CA GLY A 188 2.39 4.93 -2.28
C GLY A 188 1.75 6.30 -2.57
N GLY A 189 1.26 7.03 -1.56
CA GLY A 189 0.84 8.43 -1.64
C GLY A 189 1.93 9.39 -2.14
N LYS A 190 3.21 8.99 -2.09
CA LYS A 190 4.31 9.74 -2.71
C LYS A 190 4.57 9.37 -4.16
N ILE A 191 4.40 8.10 -4.50
CA ILE A 191 4.71 7.54 -5.82
C ILE A 191 3.56 7.78 -6.79
N VAL A 192 2.33 7.49 -6.39
CA VAL A 192 1.12 7.52 -7.22
C VAL A 192 0.89 8.88 -7.91
N PRO A 193 0.78 10.02 -7.20
CA PRO A 193 0.52 11.30 -7.85
C PRO A 193 1.69 11.77 -8.72
N PHE A 194 2.93 11.45 -8.32
CA PHE A 194 4.12 11.78 -9.11
C PHE A 194 4.16 10.97 -10.41
N LEU A 195 3.96 9.64 -10.34
CA LEU A 195 3.89 8.75 -11.48
C LEU A 195 2.76 9.16 -12.43
N ALA A 196 1.57 9.45 -11.92
CA ALA A 196 0.45 9.91 -12.71
C ALA A 196 0.79 11.22 -13.46
N GLN A 197 1.50 12.16 -12.82
CA GLN A 197 1.98 13.36 -13.50
C GLN A 197 2.99 13.04 -14.61
N LYS A 198 3.92 12.11 -14.38
CA LYS A 198 4.88 11.71 -15.41
C LYS A 198 4.24 11.02 -16.61
N ILE A 199 3.19 10.23 -16.40
CA ILE A 199 2.40 9.66 -17.50
C ILE A 199 1.64 10.77 -18.24
N SER A 200 1.04 11.73 -17.53
CA SER A 200 0.39 12.88 -18.17
C SER A 200 1.34 13.73 -19.00
N GLU A 201 2.57 13.96 -18.55
CA GLU A 201 3.60 14.70 -19.30
C GLU A 201 3.98 13.96 -20.59
N ASP A 202 4.11 12.63 -20.54
CA ASP A 202 4.38 11.79 -21.72
C ASP A 202 3.21 11.84 -22.74
N ILE A 203 1.96 11.84 -22.26
CA ILE A 203 0.76 11.99 -23.11
C ILE A 203 0.76 13.36 -23.82
N GLU A 204 1.04 14.44 -23.09
CA GLU A 204 1.12 15.80 -23.65
C GLU A 204 2.25 15.94 -24.68
N ALA A 205 3.37 15.25 -24.45
CA ALA A 205 4.50 15.20 -25.37
C ALA A 205 4.27 14.23 -26.56
N GLY A 206 3.17 13.48 -26.60
CA GLY A 206 2.87 12.53 -27.67
C GLY A 206 3.75 11.26 -27.65
N VAL A 207 4.33 10.91 -26.51
CA VAL A 207 5.15 9.71 -26.34
C VAL A 207 4.27 8.47 -26.44
N ARG A 208 4.69 7.49 -27.24
CA ARG A 208 3.95 6.24 -27.48
C ARG A 208 4.40 5.12 -26.53
N PRO A 209 3.48 4.19 -26.15
CA PRO A 209 2.06 4.20 -26.48
C PRO A 209 1.29 5.26 -25.66
N LEU A 210 0.20 5.78 -26.22
CA LEU A 210 -0.65 6.76 -25.51
C LEU A 210 -1.54 6.02 -24.51
N ILE A 211 -1.18 6.07 -23.23
CA ILE A 211 -1.95 5.47 -22.14
C ILE A 211 -3.22 6.29 -21.91
N ASN A 212 -4.37 5.62 -21.80
CA ASN A 212 -5.67 6.25 -21.57
C ASN A 212 -5.88 6.63 -20.09
N LEU A 213 -4.97 7.44 -19.53
CA LEU A 213 -5.00 7.86 -18.12
C LEU A 213 -6.29 8.66 -17.82
N LYS A 214 -7.04 8.24 -16.80
CA LYS A 214 -8.26 8.92 -16.33
C LYS A 214 -8.13 9.53 -14.95
N GLY A 215 -7.25 9.01 -14.12
CA GLY A 215 -7.12 9.47 -12.76
C GLY A 215 -6.17 8.62 -11.93
N TYR A 216 -6.25 8.83 -10.62
CA TYR A 216 -5.49 8.08 -9.64
C TYR A 216 -6.28 7.97 -8.33
N LEU A 217 -5.88 7.03 -7.49
CA LEU A 217 -6.47 6.84 -6.19
C LEU A 217 -5.42 6.45 -5.14
N VAL A 218 -5.60 6.97 -3.92
CA VAL A 218 -4.66 6.75 -2.82
C VAL A 218 -5.39 6.49 -1.50
N GLY A 219 -5.01 5.40 -0.82
CA GLY A 219 -5.52 5.01 0.50
C GLY A 219 -4.55 5.38 1.63
N ASN A 220 -5.04 6.03 2.69
CA ASN A 220 -4.25 6.47 3.84
C ASN A 220 -2.88 7.08 3.44
N PRO A 221 -2.83 8.06 2.52
CA PRO A 221 -1.59 8.44 1.85
C PRO A 221 -0.67 9.26 2.73
N ALA A 222 0.63 8.90 2.75
CA ALA A 222 1.69 9.83 3.11
C ALA A 222 1.93 10.82 1.96
N THR A 223 2.01 12.11 2.29
CA THR A 223 2.35 13.16 1.32
C THR A 223 3.81 13.57 1.39
N GLY A 224 4.49 13.27 2.50
CA GLY A 224 5.85 13.76 2.79
C GLY A 224 5.87 15.03 3.63
N GLU A 225 4.72 15.68 3.82
CA GLU A 225 4.56 16.77 4.78
C GLU A 225 4.43 16.21 6.20
N TYR A 226 5.55 15.91 6.84
CA TYR A 226 5.59 15.25 8.15
C TYR A 226 4.68 15.91 9.21
N ASN A 227 4.64 17.24 9.24
CA ASN A 227 3.82 18.00 10.17
C ASN A 227 2.31 17.84 9.91
N ILE A 228 1.90 17.52 8.68
CA ILE A 228 0.51 17.28 8.33
C ILE A 228 0.16 15.80 8.51
N ASP A 229 0.95 14.91 7.90
CA ASP A 229 0.70 13.47 7.90
C ASP A 229 0.78 12.92 9.32
N TYR A 230 1.92 13.12 9.99
CA TYR A 230 2.21 12.50 11.29
C TYR A 230 1.95 13.43 12.47
N GLY A 231 2.00 14.75 12.29
CA GLY A 231 1.55 15.71 13.31
C GLY A 231 0.09 15.52 13.69
N SER A 232 -0.73 14.95 12.79
CA SER A 232 -2.13 14.61 13.05
C SER A 232 -2.34 13.44 14.02
N ARG A 233 -1.29 12.69 14.39
CA ARG A 233 -1.38 11.58 15.35
C ARG A 233 -1.83 12.03 16.73
N VAL A 234 -1.27 13.10 17.28
CA VAL A 234 -1.63 13.58 18.62
C VAL A 234 -3.14 13.90 18.73
N PRO A 235 -3.74 14.75 17.87
CA PRO A 235 -5.18 14.99 17.95
C PRO A 235 -6.02 13.75 17.64
N TYR A 236 -5.54 12.84 16.79
CA TYR A 236 -6.22 11.56 16.55
C TYR A 236 -6.24 10.67 17.79
N LEU A 237 -5.09 10.44 18.43
CA LEU A 237 -4.97 9.62 19.64
C LEU A 237 -5.82 10.18 20.78
N HIS A 238 -5.91 11.51 20.89
CA HIS A 238 -6.79 12.17 21.84
C HIS A 238 -8.26 11.90 21.52
N GLY A 239 -8.69 12.13 20.27
CA GLY A 239 -10.06 11.89 19.82
C GLY A 239 -10.52 10.43 19.95
N MET A 240 -9.59 9.47 19.91
CA MET A 240 -9.87 8.04 20.09
C MET A 240 -9.69 7.55 21.54
N GLY A 241 -9.44 8.47 22.50
CA GLY A 241 -9.34 8.15 23.92
C GLY A 241 -8.08 7.37 24.33
N ILE A 242 -7.03 7.41 23.51
CA ILE A 242 -5.76 6.72 23.76
C ILE A 242 -4.84 7.57 24.66
N ILE A 243 -4.90 8.91 24.50
CA ILE A 243 -4.22 9.86 25.39
C ILE A 243 -5.24 10.73 26.12
N SER A 244 -4.92 11.15 27.34
CA SER A 244 -5.82 11.97 28.17
C SER A 244 -5.81 13.44 27.78
N ASP A 245 -6.86 14.18 28.19
CA ASP A 245 -6.96 15.64 28.00
C ASP A 245 -5.73 16.37 28.53
N GLN A 246 -5.24 16.01 29.72
CA GLN A 246 -4.08 16.67 30.34
C GLN A 246 -2.81 16.46 29.51
N LEU A 247 -2.61 15.26 28.96
CA LEU A 247 -1.45 14.99 28.12
C LEU A 247 -1.55 15.73 26.79
N TYR A 248 -2.75 15.75 26.20
CA TYR A 248 -3.01 16.49 24.97
C TYR A 248 -2.75 17.99 25.16
N GLU A 249 -3.29 18.61 26.21
CA GLU A 249 -3.09 20.03 26.53
C GLU A 249 -1.62 20.38 26.71
N LEU A 250 -0.85 19.56 27.46
CA LEU A 250 0.59 19.76 27.63
C LEU A 250 1.36 19.70 26.31
N ILE A 251 0.99 18.77 25.41
CA ILE A 251 1.60 18.70 24.07
C ILE A 251 1.27 19.97 23.28
N MET A 252 0.00 20.39 23.26
CA MET A 252 -0.43 21.57 22.51
C MET A 252 0.17 22.88 23.04
N GLU A 253 0.50 22.95 24.33
CA GLU A 253 1.17 24.10 24.94
C GLU A 253 2.68 24.11 24.65
N HIS A 254 3.37 22.98 24.83
CA HIS A 254 4.84 22.95 24.85
C HIS A 254 5.49 22.52 23.53
N CYS A 255 4.73 22.00 22.57
CA CYS A 255 5.24 21.53 21.27
C CYS A 255 4.87 22.44 20.08
N GLN A 256 4.49 23.69 20.31
CA GLN A 256 4.12 24.59 19.22
C GLN A 256 5.31 24.88 18.30
N GLY A 257 5.15 24.57 17.01
CA GLY A 257 6.19 24.78 15.99
C GLY A 257 7.36 23.80 16.05
N GLU A 258 7.30 22.80 16.93
CA GLU A 258 8.28 21.71 17.00
C GLU A 258 8.01 20.67 15.91
N ASP A 259 9.07 20.02 15.45
CA ASP A 259 8.96 18.78 14.68
C ASP A 259 8.76 17.63 15.65
N TYR A 260 7.59 16.99 15.62
CA TYR A 260 7.25 15.91 16.56
C TYR A 260 8.15 14.67 16.38
N SER A 261 8.82 14.54 15.24
CA SER A 261 9.78 13.46 14.99
C SER A 261 11.14 13.71 15.63
N ASN A 262 11.47 14.98 15.91
CA ASN A 262 12.75 15.39 16.48
C ASN A 262 12.60 16.70 17.30
N PRO A 263 11.85 16.66 18.41
CA PRO A 263 11.58 17.83 19.22
C PRO A 263 12.86 18.34 19.89
N LYS A 264 13.10 19.65 19.80
CA LYS A 264 14.26 20.31 20.42
C LYS A 264 13.97 20.73 21.86
N ASN A 265 12.72 21.11 22.14
CA ASN A 265 12.29 21.44 23.48
C ASN A 265 12.22 20.16 24.35
N ALA A 266 12.92 20.17 25.49
CA ALA A 266 13.02 19.02 26.38
C ALA A 266 11.67 18.59 26.98
N LEU A 267 10.80 19.56 27.32
CA LEU A 267 9.47 19.26 27.83
C LEU A 267 8.58 18.70 26.73
N CYS A 268 8.65 19.25 25.53
CA CYS A 268 7.96 18.69 24.36
C CYS A 268 8.39 17.24 24.09
N ALA A 269 9.69 16.97 24.10
CA ALA A 269 10.23 15.61 23.94
C ALA A 269 9.65 14.66 25.00
N GLN A 270 9.62 15.07 26.27
CA GLN A 270 9.10 14.27 27.37
C GLN A 270 7.59 13.95 27.21
N VAL A 271 6.77 14.93 26.84
CA VAL A 271 5.32 14.72 26.69
C VAL A 271 4.99 13.91 25.43
N LEU A 272 5.73 14.11 24.34
CA LEU A 272 5.61 13.28 23.13
C LEU A 272 6.05 11.84 23.40
N ASP A 273 7.12 11.62 24.17
CA ASP A 273 7.54 10.29 24.60
C ASP A 273 6.44 9.58 25.39
N ARG A 274 5.75 10.29 26.28
CA ARG A 274 4.63 9.72 27.02
C ARG A 274 3.46 9.35 26.09
N SER A 275 3.15 10.18 25.11
CA SER A 275 2.14 9.88 24.08
C SER A 275 2.53 8.65 23.25
N ASN A 276 3.80 8.57 22.83
CA ASN A 276 4.34 7.45 22.06
C ASN A 276 4.30 6.13 22.84
N GLN A 277 4.56 6.16 24.15
CA GLN A 277 4.41 4.97 25.00
C GLN A 277 2.98 4.42 24.98
N LEU A 278 1.97 5.29 25.10
CA LEU A 278 0.55 4.89 25.07
C LEU A 278 0.14 4.41 23.68
N TRP A 279 0.57 5.09 22.62
CA TRP A 279 0.38 4.63 21.25
C TRP A 279 0.98 3.25 21.02
N ASN A 280 2.16 2.99 21.58
CA ASN A 280 2.81 1.69 21.53
C ASN A 280 2.08 0.60 22.35
N GLU A 281 1.02 0.88 23.11
CA GLU A 281 0.23 -0.18 23.76
C GLU A 281 -0.81 -0.81 22.81
N ILE A 282 -1.11 -0.15 21.69
CA ILE A 282 -2.17 -0.56 20.76
C ILE A 282 -1.62 -1.05 19.41
N SER A 283 -2.50 -1.59 18.57
CA SER A 283 -2.18 -1.94 17.18
C SER A 283 -2.18 -0.68 16.32
N HIS A 284 -1.02 -0.29 15.77
CA HIS A 284 -0.92 0.94 14.98
C HIS A 284 -1.76 0.92 13.69
N PRO A 285 -1.73 -0.17 12.88
CA PRO A 285 -2.49 -0.22 11.63
C PRO A 285 -4.00 -0.22 11.82
N HIS A 286 -4.51 -0.64 12.98
CA HIS A 286 -5.92 -0.55 13.33
C HIS A 286 -6.09 -0.59 14.84
N ILE A 287 -6.52 0.53 15.44
CA ILE A 287 -6.48 0.72 16.89
C ILE A 287 -7.37 -0.21 17.73
N LEU A 288 -8.38 -0.87 17.13
CA LEU A 288 -9.27 -1.82 17.82
C LEU A 288 -8.79 -3.27 17.73
N TYR A 289 -7.78 -3.54 16.89
CA TYR A 289 -7.26 -4.89 16.70
C TYR A 289 -6.23 -5.23 17.77
N LYS A 290 -6.06 -6.53 18.01
CA LYS A 290 -5.04 -7.03 18.94
C LYS A 290 -3.64 -6.62 18.46
N LYS A 291 -2.84 -6.01 19.33
CA LYS A 291 -1.42 -5.79 19.06
C LYS A 291 -0.70 -7.14 19.00
N CYS A 292 -0.14 -7.44 17.83
CA CYS A 292 0.62 -8.67 17.61
C CYS A 292 2.12 -8.43 17.75
N VAL A 293 2.81 -9.31 18.49
CA VAL A 293 4.27 -9.30 18.59
C VAL A 293 4.83 -9.99 17.35
N TYR A 294 5.62 -9.28 16.56
CA TYR A 294 6.30 -9.88 15.40
C TYR A 294 7.31 -10.92 15.90
N ALA A 295 7.02 -12.19 15.65
CA ALA A 295 7.89 -13.30 16.01
C ALA A 295 8.83 -13.60 14.83
N SER A 296 9.94 -12.87 14.72
CA SER A 296 11.03 -13.23 13.80
C SER A 296 11.96 -14.25 14.47
N SER A 297 12.46 -15.21 13.70
CA SER A 297 13.46 -16.21 14.11
C SER A 297 14.88 -15.64 14.23
N GLY A 298 15.10 -14.38 13.87
CA GLY A 298 16.36 -13.65 14.08
C GLY A 298 16.42 -12.96 15.46
N PRO A 299 17.62 -12.63 15.98
CA PRO A 299 17.74 -11.80 17.17
C PRO A 299 17.23 -10.40 16.82
N ASN A 300 15.94 -10.14 17.10
CA ASN A 300 15.43 -8.77 17.07
C ASN A 300 16.06 -8.00 18.23
N ASP A 301 16.78 -6.93 17.90
CA ASP A 301 17.32 -5.94 18.85
C ASP A 301 16.21 -5.18 19.61
N GLY A 302 14.94 -5.51 19.37
CA GLY A 302 13.79 -5.12 20.20
C GLY A 302 13.83 -5.71 21.63
N SER A 303 14.82 -6.55 21.97
CA SER A 303 15.09 -6.92 23.37
C SER A 303 15.68 -5.77 24.21
N THR A 304 16.07 -4.66 23.57
CA THR A 304 16.86 -3.60 24.20
C THR A 304 16.00 -2.45 24.76
N GLU A 305 14.69 -2.39 24.49
CA GLU A 305 13.74 -1.51 25.23
C GLU A 305 13.25 -2.12 26.57
N ARG A 306 14.03 -3.02 27.15
CA ARG A 306 13.85 -3.46 28.55
C ARG A 306 14.72 -2.62 29.47
N LYS A 307 14.27 -1.43 29.81
CA LYS A 307 14.73 -0.55 30.92
C LYS A 307 14.03 0.80 30.68
N ILE A 308 13.16 1.37 31.52
CA ILE A 308 13.04 1.41 32.97
C ILE A 308 11.58 1.82 33.26
N LEU A 309 10.82 0.96 33.95
CA LEU A 309 9.67 1.42 34.73
C LEU A 309 10.21 1.74 36.13
N LYS A 310 10.47 3.01 36.40
CA LYS A 310 10.57 3.53 37.75
C LYS A 310 9.70 4.78 37.85
N GLU A 311 8.71 4.67 38.74
CA GLU A 311 8.12 5.73 39.57
C GLU A 311 7.37 6.83 38.78
N GLU A 312 6.07 7.14 38.94
CA GLU A 312 4.96 6.81 39.85
C GLU A 312 3.68 6.98 38.98
N VAL A 313 2.62 6.17 39.02
CA VAL A 313 1.50 6.19 39.97
C VAL A 313 0.66 4.94 39.66
N GLY A 314 0.33 4.14 40.68
CA GLY A 314 -0.66 3.06 40.59
C GLY A 314 -0.16 1.75 39.99
N VAL A 315 0.65 0.99 40.75
CA VAL A 315 1.09 -0.36 40.38
C VAL A 315 -0.13 -1.27 40.17
N LEU A 316 -0.46 -1.56 38.90
CA LEU A 316 -1.17 -2.79 38.55
C LEU A 316 -0.29 -3.95 39.03
N LYS A 317 -0.66 -4.57 40.15
CA LYS A 317 0.08 -5.67 40.82
C LYS A 317 0.33 -6.87 39.91
N HIS A 318 -0.35 -6.93 38.77
CA HIS A 318 -0.10 -7.85 37.67
C HIS A 318 -0.22 -7.08 36.36
N PRO A 319 0.80 -7.06 35.48
CA PRO A 319 0.56 -6.66 34.09
C PRO A 319 -0.54 -7.57 33.53
N PRO A 320 -1.48 -7.03 32.72
CA PRO A 320 -2.51 -7.86 32.13
C PRO A 320 -1.84 -9.04 31.41
N PRO A 321 -2.32 -10.29 31.60
CA PRO A 321 -1.79 -11.43 30.89
C PRO A 321 -1.84 -11.13 29.39
N ARG A 322 -0.70 -11.30 28.71
CA ARG A 322 -0.60 -11.12 27.25
C ARG A 322 -1.70 -11.94 26.60
N PRO A 323 -2.45 -11.42 25.62
CA PRO A 323 -3.31 -12.27 24.81
C PRO A 323 -2.42 -13.29 24.09
N SER A 324 -2.42 -14.54 24.55
CA SER A 324 -1.94 -15.66 23.74
C SER A 324 -3.08 -16.08 22.80
N MET A 325 -2.71 -16.34 21.55
CA MET A 325 -3.56 -16.82 20.44
C MET A 325 -4.47 -15.76 19.79
N GLY A 326 -4.23 -15.53 18.48
CA GLY A 326 -4.99 -14.64 17.61
C GLY A 326 -4.15 -13.84 16.60
N CYS A 327 -2.83 -13.88 16.71
CA CYS A 327 -1.91 -13.15 15.82
C CYS A 327 -1.46 -14.04 14.66
N GLN A 328 -1.64 -13.53 13.44
CA GLN A 328 -1.10 -14.14 12.23
C GLN A 328 0.34 -13.65 12.02
N GLY A 329 1.23 -14.54 11.59
CA GLY A 329 2.63 -14.24 11.30
C GLY A 329 3.20 -15.26 10.33
N SER A 330 4.30 -14.91 9.66
CA SER A 330 5.05 -15.83 8.79
C SER A 330 6.19 -16.51 9.56
N LYS A 331 6.70 -17.60 8.99
CA LYS A 331 7.92 -18.27 9.45
C LYS A 331 8.81 -18.44 8.20
N ASP A 332 10.06 -17.95 8.27
CA ASP A 332 11.11 -18.03 7.23
C ASP A 332 11.04 -17.03 6.03
N GLU A 333 11.93 -17.22 5.04
CA GLU A 333 12.59 -16.31 4.06
C GLU A 333 11.77 -15.31 3.20
N TRP A 334 10.42 -15.28 3.21
CA TRP A 334 9.71 -14.26 2.44
C TRP A 334 9.65 -12.94 3.21
N VAL A 335 10.38 -11.95 2.70
CA VAL A 335 10.45 -10.61 3.26
C VAL A 335 9.28 -9.80 2.71
N ARG A 336 8.28 -9.50 3.56
CA ARG A 336 7.13 -8.66 3.18
C ARG A 336 7.60 -7.27 2.78
N CYS A 337 8.50 -6.70 3.57
CA CYS A 337 9.10 -5.39 3.36
C CYS A 337 10.55 -5.46 3.82
N HIS A 338 11.43 -4.84 3.05
CA HIS A 338 12.83 -4.65 3.44
C HIS A 338 12.89 -3.45 4.41
N GLU A 339 13.55 -3.61 5.55
CA GLU A 339 13.62 -2.59 6.59
C GLU A 339 15.01 -1.95 6.62
N ARG A 340 15.25 -0.99 5.71
CA ARG A 340 16.50 -0.21 5.61
C ARG A 340 17.77 -1.05 5.38
N ASP A 341 17.63 -2.29 4.94
CA ASP A 341 18.74 -3.18 4.58
C ASP A 341 19.26 -2.93 3.16
N LEU A 342 18.53 -2.16 2.35
CA LEU A 342 18.92 -1.71 1.02
C LEU A 342 18.82 -0.17 0.93
N PRO A 343 19.68 0.49 0.12
CA PRO A 343 19.63 1.94 -0.05
C PRO A 343 18.29 2.37 -0.66
N TYR A 344 17.66 3.38 -0.06
CA TYR A 344 16.46 4.01 -0.59
C TYR A 344 16.43 5.51 -0.27
N SER A 345 16.41 6.35 -1.31
CA SER A 345 16.39 7.82 -1.15
C SER A 345 14.95 8.37 -1.06
N LEU A 346 14.68 9.14 0.00
CA LEU A 346 13.41 9.88 0.17
C LEU A 346 13.54 11.27 -0.47
N ASP A 347 13.51 11.33 -1.80
CA ASP A 347 13.80 12.53 -2.60
C ASP A 347 12.55 13.31 -3.04
N ILE A 348 11.34 12.81 -2.78
CA ILE A 348 10.08 13.55 -2.89
C ILE A 348 9.71 14.14 -1.52
N LYS A 349 9.97 15.45 -1.38
CA LYS A 349 9.65 16.20 -0.15
C LYS A 349 8.15 16.28 0.14
N SER A 350 7.33 16.52 -0.88
CA SER A 350 5.89 16.74 -0.74
C SER A 350 5.16 16.43 -2.03
N THR A 351 4.03 15.73 -1.93
CA THR A 351 3.17 15.40 -3.08
C THR A 351 1.90 16.21 -3.23
N ILE A 352 1.62 17.12 -2.30
CA ILE A 352 0.45 18.02 -2.38
C ILE A 352 0.42 18.77 -3.73
N LYS A 353 1.58 19.24 -4.20
CA LYS A 353 1.69 19.93 -5.50
C LYS A 353 1.33 19.03 -6.70
N TYR A 354 1.64 17.73 -6.64
CA TYR A 354 1.31 16.79 -7.71
C TYR A 354 -0.18 16.48 -7.72
N HIS A 355 -0.81 16.34 -6.54
CA HIS A 355 -2.26 16.25 -6.41
C HIS A 355 -2.96 17.47 -7.00
N HIS A 356 -2.49 18.68 -6.68
CA HIS A 356 -3.02 19.94 -7.20
C HIS A 356 -2.90 20.03 -8.73
N ASN A 357 -1.71 19.75 -9.27
CA ASN A 357 -1.48 19.80 -10.72
C ASN A 357 -2.36 18.83 -11.50
N MET A 358 -2.46 17.58 -11.02
CA MET A 358 -3.21 16.54 -11.71
C MET A 358 -4.71 16.81 -11.72
N THR A 359 -5.26 17.24 -10.59
CA THR A 359 -6.67 17.60 -10.49
C THR A 359 -7.00 18.82 -11.36
N LEU A 360 -6.14 19.85 -11.40
CA LEU A 360 -6.30 20.99 -12.32
C LEU A 360 -6.26 20.63 -13.81
N LYS A 361 -5.53 19.57 -14.18
CA LYS A 361 -5.55 19.01 -15.54
C LYS A 361 -6.82 18.22 -15.86
N GLY A 362 -7.73 18.06 -14.89
CA GLY A 362 -9.01 17.39 -15.04
C GLY A 362 -9.00 15.90 -14.69
N TYR A 363 -7.84 15.34 -14.31
CA TYR A 363 -7.76 13.94 -13.88
C TYR A 363 -8.51 13.75 -12.57
N ARG A 364 -9.27 12.66 -12.48
CA ARG A 364 -10.06 12.34 -11.30
C ARG A 364 -9.19 11.78 -10.19
N ALA A 365 -9.47 12.17 -8.96
CA ALA A 365 -8.72 11.74 -7.78
C ALA A 365 -9.68 11.20 -6.70
N LEU A 366 -9.41 9.98 -6.23
CA LEU A 366 -9.99 9.46 -4.99
C LEU A 366 -8.90 9.43 -3.93
N VAL A 367 -9.12 10.16 -2.85
CA VAL A 367 -8.34 10.03 -1.62
C VAL A 367 -9.24 9.37 -0.60
N TYR A 368 -8.79 8.32 0.06
CA TYR A 368 -9.57 7.71 1.13
C TYR A 368 -8.71 7.34 2.32
N SER A 369 -9.34 7.28 3.51
CA SER A 369 -8.65 6.89 4.75
C SER A 369 -9.53 5.99 5.61
N GLY A 370 -8.99 4.89 6.11
CA GLY A 370 -9.59 4.18 7.24
C GLY A 370 -9.63 5.07 8.49
N ASP A 371 -10.79 5.16 9.15
CA ASP A 371 -10.98 6.02 10.33
C ASP A 371 -10.36 5.45 11.62
N HIS A 372 -9.81 4.23 11.58
CA HIS A 372 -9.09 3.60 12.69
C HIS A 372 -7.57 3.46 12.43
N ASP A 373 -7.04 4.09 11.40
CA ASP A 373 -5.61 4.18 11.15
C ASP A 373 -4.93 5.21 12.07
N SER A 374 -3.98 4.74 12.89
CA SER A 374 -3.15 5.63 13.72
C SER A 374 -1.76 5.90 13.12
N VAL A 375 -1.39 5.22 12.03
CA VAL A 375 -0.13 5.43 11.33
C VAL A 375 -0.19 6.73 10.54
N ILE A 376 -1.22 6.90 9.69
CA ILE A 376 -1.50 8.10 8.91
C ILE A 376 -2.99 8.47 9.10
N PRO A 377 -3.32 9.15 10.21
CA PRO A 377 -4.71 9.46 10.53
C PRO A 377 -5.41 10.26 9.45
N PHE A 378 -6.70 9.99 9.26
CA PHE A 378 -7.56 10.71 8.31
C PHE A 378 -7.57 12.23 8.55
N LEU A 379 -7.29 12.70 9.77
CA LEU A 379 -7.15 14.13 10.10
C LEU A 379 -6.05 14.81 9.29
N GLY A 380 -4.90 14.15 9.13
CA GLY A 380 -3.80 14.64 8.29
C GLY A 380 -4.22 14.66 6.82
N THR A 381 -4.89 13.60 6.36
CA THR A 381 -5.42 13.52 5.00
C THR A 381 -6.41 14.64 4.69
N GLN A 382 -7.37 14.89 5.58
CA GLN A 382 -8.32 16.01 5.47
C GLN A 382 -7.61 17.37 5.43
N SER A 383 -6.58 17.54 6.26
CA SER A 383 -5.84 18.80 6.35
C SER A 383 -5.14 19.15 5.03
N TRP A 384 -4.40 18.21 4.43
CA TRP A 384 -3.75 18.48 3.14
C TRP A 384 -4.74 18.56 1.98
N VAL A 385 -5.80 17.75 1.96
CA VAL A 385 -6.85 17.87 0.92
C VAL A 385 -7.48 19.26 0.98
N ARG A 386 -7.76 19.78 2.19
CA ARG A 386 -8.28 21.14 2.39
C ARG A 386 -7.28 22.21 1.98
N SER A 387 -5.96 21.99 2.12
CA SER A 387 -4.94 22.96 1.75
C SER A 387 -4.87 23.23 0.24
N LEU A 388 -5.43 22.34 -0.59
CA LEU A 388 -5.61 22.57 -2.03
C LEU A 388 -6.58 23.73 -2.35
N ASN A 389 -7.41 24.12 -1.37
CA ASN A 389 -8.32 25.27 -1.45
C ASN A 389 -9.29 25.23 -2.65
N PHE A 390 -9.74 24.03 -3.02
CA PHE A 390 -10.77 23.87 -4.04
C PHE A 390 -12.18 24.11 -3.45
N PRO A 391 -13.11 24.71 -4.22
CA PRO A 391 -14.49 24.85 -3.79
C PRO A 391 -15.17 23.49 -3.59
N ILE A 392 -15.96 23.35 -2.53
CA ILE A 392 -16.79 22.18 -2.26
C ILE A 392 -17.96 22.16 -3.26
N VAL A 393 -18.25 21.00 -3.84
CA VAL A 393 -19.40 20.78 -4.74
C VAL A 393 -20.42 19.81 -4.18
N ASP A 394 -20.02 18.95 -3.23
CA ASP A 394 -20.90 18.10 -2.44
C ASP A 394 -20.38 18.10 -0.99
N GLU A 395 -21.24 18.50 -0.06
CA GLU A 395 -20.87 18.73 1.34
C GLU A 395 -20.55 17.41 2.08
N TRP A 396 -19.87 17.54 3.22
CA TRP A 396 -19.52 16.40 4.06
C TRP A 396 -20.78 15.63 4.50
N ARG A 397 -20.92 14.39 4.03
CA ARG A 397 -22.09 13.54 4.30
C ARG A 397 -21.70 12.08 4.45
N ALA A 398 -22.57 11.30 5.07
CA ALA A 398 -22.39 9.85 5.12
C ALA A 398 -22.60 9.22 3.73
N TRP A 399 -21.74 8.26 3.38
CA TRP A 399 -22.00 7.32 2.30
C TRP A 399 -22.40 5.97 2.90
N HIS A 400 -23.27 5.24 2.20
CA HIS A 400 -23.98 4.10 2.79
C HIS A 400 -23.73 2.79 2.04
N LEU A 401 -23.67 1.71 2.79
CA LEU A 401 -23.70 0.34 2.28
C LEU A 401 -24.66 -0.46 3.17
N ASP A 402 -25.58 -1.20 2.55
CA ASP A 402 -26.60 -2.01 3.23
C ASP A 402 -27.39 -1.27 4.34
N GLY A 403 -27.73 0.00 4.07
CA GLY A 403 -28.52 0.83 4.99
C GLY A 403 -27.76 1.34 6.22
N GLN A 404 -26.44 1.17 6.27
CA GLN A 404 -25.56 1.71 7.31
C GLN A 404 -24.52 2.66 6.73
N SER A 405 -24.06 3.63 7.53
CA SER A 405 -22.93 4.47 7.14
C SER A 405 -21.67 3.60 7.03
N ALA A 406 -21.14 3.51 5.81
CA ALA A 406 -19.87 2.86 5.52
C ALA A 406 -18.69 3.83 5.66
N GLY A 407 -18.98 5.12 5.78
CA GLY A 407 -18.05 6.20 6.11
C GLY A 407 -18.67 7.56 5.75
N PHE A 408 -17.81 8.56 5.54
CA PHE A 408 -18.21 9.90 5.15
C PHE A 408 -17.42 10.38 3.95
N THR A 409 -18.00 11.25 3.12
CA THR A 409 -17.42 11.71 1.87
C THR A 409 -17.65 13.20 1.68
N ILE A 410 -16.75 13.83 0.94
CA ILE A 410 -16.84 15.21 0.45
C ILE A 410 -16.24 15.27 -0.95
N THR A 411 -16.88 16.05 -1.82
CA THR A 411 -16.40 16.25 -3.19
C THR A 411 -16.08 17.71 -3.42
N TYR A 412 -14.93 17.95 -4.02
CA TYR A 412 -14.45 19.27 -4.41
C TYR A 412 -14.53 19.43 -5.92
N ARG A 413 -14.45 20.67 -6.41
CA ARG A 413 -14.16 20.94 -7.82
C ARG A 413 -12.87 20.23 -8.26
N ASN A 414 -12.67 20.15 -9.57
CA ASN A 414 -11.51 19.49 -10.18
C ASN A 414 -11.47 17.98 -9.92
N ASN A 415 -12.64 17.34 -9.83
CA ASN A 415 -12.81 15.90 -9.77
C ASN A 415 -12.09 15.22 -8.58
N LEU A 416 -11.95 15.92 -7.45
CA LEU A 416 -11.34 15.39 -6.22
C LEU A 416 -12.43 14.96 -5.23
N THR A 417 -12.37 13.70 -4.82
CA THR A 417 -13.22 13.12 -3.77
C THR A 417 -12.35 12.69 -2.60
N PHE A 418 -12.73 13.06 -1.38
CA PHE A 418 -12.17 12.49 -0.16
C PHE A 418 -13.24 11.69 0.58
N ALA A 419 -12.90 10.46 1.00
CA ALA A 419 -13.80 9.61 1.76
C ALA A 419 -13.11 8.94 2.95
N THR A 420 -13.80 8.78 4.07
CA THR A 420 -13.40 7.86 5.14
C THR A 420 -14.05 6.50 4.95
N VAL A 421 -13.38 5.45 5.40
CA VAL A 421 -13.93 4.10 5.52
C VAL A 421 -14.07 3.78 7.00
N LYS A 422 -15.31 3.66 7.46
CA LYS A 422 -15.61 3.39 8.86
C LYS A 422 -15.13 1.99 9.24
N ASN A 423 -14.47 1.86 10.39
CA ASN A 423 -13.77 0.67 10.85
C ASN A 423 -12.58 0.25 9.95
N GLY A 424 -12.17 1.10 9.00
CA GLY A 424 -10.99 0.85 8.18
C GLY A 424 -9.70 1.14 8.96
N GLY A 425 -8.69 0.28 8.80
CA GLY A 425 -7.33 0.54 9.27
C GLY A 425 -6.45 1.24 8.22
N HIS A 426 -5.13 1.10 8.36
CA HIS A 426 -4.11 1.70 7.49
C HIS A 426 -4.22 1.20 6.04
N THR A 427 -4.31 -0.12 5.87
CA THR A 427 -4.69 -0.79 4.62
C THR A 427 -6.20 -1.03 4.69
N ALA A 428 -7.01 0.01 4.48
CA ALA A 428 -8.47 -0.08 4.69
C ALA A 428 -9.14 -1.31 4.01
N PRO A 429 -8.75 -1.73 2.78
CA PRO A 429 -9.31 -2.95 2.16
C PRO A 429 -8.99 -4.25 2.91
N GLU A 430 -7.92 -4.31 3.70
CA GLU A 430 -7.60 -5.47 4.56
C GLU A 430 -8.64 -5.68 5.66
N PHE A 431 -9.10 -4.57 6.25
CA PHE A 431 -9.99 -4.57 7.41
C PHE A 431 -11.47 -4.49 7.02
N GLU A 432 -11.78 -3.72 5.97
CA GLU A 432 -13.14 -3.45 5.50
C GLU A 432 -13.26 -3.70 3.98
N PRO A 433 -13.04 -4.95 3.52
CA PRO A 433 -12.92 -5.26 2.10
C PRO A 433 -14.21 -4.98 1.31
N GLU A 434 -15.38 -5.32 1.86
CA GLU A 434 -16.68 -5.10 1.22
C GLU A 434 -16.97 -3.61 1.02
N ARG A 435 -16.72 -2.79 2.04
CA ARG A 435 -16.87 -1.33 1.98
C ARG A 435 -15.91 -0.71 0.97
N CYS A 436 -14.66 -1.16 0.97
CA CYS A 436 -13.65 -0.64 0.05
C CYS A 436 -13.96 -1.02 -1.40
N LEU A 437 -14.43 -2.24 -1.67
CA LEU A 437 -14.90 -2.63 -2.99
C LEU A 437 -16.09 -1.78 -3.43
N ALA A 438 -17.10 -1.57 -2.57
CA ALA A 438 -18.26 -0.76 -2.92
C ALA A 438 -17.87 0.70 -3.23
N MET A 439 -16.98 1.29 -2.43
CA MET A 439 -16.44 2.63 -2.68
C MET A 439 -15.69 2.70 -4.00
N PHE A 440 -14.78 1.74 -4.25
CA PHE A 440 -13.99 1.69 -5.48
C PHE A 440 -14.88 1.50 -6.72
N ALA A 441 -15.82 0.56 -6.67
CA ALA A 441 -16.74 0.28 -7.78
C ALA A 441 -17.61 1.50 -8.14
N ARG A 442 -18.23 2.14 -7.14
CA ARG A 442 -19.01 3.37 -7.37
C ARG A 442 -18.12 4.48 -7.94
N TRP A 443 -16.95 4.68 -7.34
CA TRP A 443 -16.04 5.71 -7.82
C TRP A 443 -15.64 5.44 -9.26
N VAL A 444 -15.13 4.27 -9.61
CA VAL A 444 -14.62 4.01 -10.96
C VAL A 444 -15.71 4.06 -12.04
N SER A 445 -16.96 3.74 -11.69
CA SER A 445 -18.13 3.85 -12.57
C SER A 445 -18.78 5.24 -12.59
N HIS A 446 -18.16 6.25 -11.98
CA HIS A 446 -18.67 7.63 -11.92
C HIS A 446 -19.99 7.80 -11.15
N GLU A 447 -20.30 6.84 -10.27
CA GLU A 447 -21.42 6.93 -9.36
C GLU A 447 -21.03 7.73 -8.11
N SER A 448 -22.04 8.29 -7.44
CA SER A 448 -21.86 8.89 -6.12
C SER A 448 -21.50 7.81 -5.11
N LEU A 449 -20.62 8.16 -4.16
CA LEU A 449 -20.46 7.37 -2.93
C LEU A 449 -21.71 7.41 -2.06
#